data_AF-A0A2P4Y144-F1
#
_entry.id   AF-A0A2P4Y144-F1
#
_cell.length_a   1.000
_cell.length_b   1.000
_cell.length_c   1.000
_cell.angle_alpha   90.00
_cell.angle_beta   90.00
_cell.angle_gamma   90.00
#
_symmetry.space_group_name_H-M   'P 1'
#
loop_
_entity.id
_entity.type
_entity.pdbx_description
1 polymer ?
#
loop_
_entity_poly.entity_id
_entity_poly.type
_entity_poly.pdbx_seq_one_letter_code
_entity_poly.pdbx_strand_id
1 'polypeptide(L)'
;MRTHTAVLFVLCVIIASIDAITEHELTLTSTTTSPNHPIVSAITTKRFLRTTKTQVANLADTRDSSNNEDRVNVQGVSKLADLDKATWKLRKMDMYLSNKGWVKMGEDPLWLFKYFRLDRAGEKIDEKKRIIQWFWYATEYRATNGIRWLPDRKIYSILGQSGASEAKLAVLFESLRDIPRVKALAETMQKYQFQLWKDQGHNPITVAKLLGISNHGPLKTKFDPRYKVLEDFSKFLFSGNGNKLKRSTTMR
;
A
#
# COMPACT_ATOMS: atom_id res chain seq x y z
N MET A 1 -37.52 -4.55 -10.05
CA MET A 1 -37.10 -5.37 -11.20
C MET A 1 -36.07 -4.57 -11.97
N ARG A 2 -34.79 -4.59 -11.55
CA ARG A 2 -33.70 -5.52 -11.95
C ARG A 2 -33.28 -5.37 -13.42
N THR A 3 -32.42 -4.38 -13.68
CA THR A 3 -31.54 -4.35 -14.86
C THR A 3 -30.10 -4.50 -14.37
N HIS A 4 -29.71 -5.74 -14.07
CA HIS A 4 -28.34 -6.15 -13.74
C HIS A 4 -27.98 -7.34 -14.63
N THR A 5 -27.71 -7.11 -15.91
CA THR A 5 -27.16 -8.13 -16.81
C THR A 5 -26.48 -7.45 -18.00
N ALA A 6 -25.32 -6.84 -17.78
CA ALA A 6 -24.42 -6.45 -18.86
C ALA A 6 -22.94 -6.45 -18.45
N VAL A 7 -22.56 -7.26 -17.45
CA VAL A 7 -21.15 -7.42 -17.06
C VAL A 7 -20.92 -8.87 -16.62
N LEU A 8 -20.82 -9.80 -17.57
CA LEU A 8 -20.26 -11.13 -17.35
C LEU A 8 -20.05 -11.88 -18.67
N PHE A 9 -19.05 -11.46 -19.46
CA PHE A 9 -18.57 -12.26 -20.60
C PHE A 9 -17.10 -11.97 -20.90
N VAL A 10 -16.19 -12.29 -19.97
CA VAL A 10 -14.81 -12.68 -20.31
C VAL A 10 -14.27 -13.61 -19.21
N LEU A 11 -14.70 -14.87 -19.23
CA LEU A 11 -13.92 -16.02 -18.75
C LEU A 11 -14.70 -17.28 -19.14
N CYS A 12 -14.15 -18.12 -20.02
CA CYS A 12 -14.40 -19.57 -20.17
C CYS A 12 -14.04 -20.05 -21.59
N VAL A 13 -12.74 -20.22 -21.86
CA VAL A 13 -12.16 -20.95 -23.00
C VAL A 13 -10.82 -21.43 -22.42
N ILE A 14 -10.55 -22.65 -22.00
CA ILE A 14 -10.75 -24.05 -22.48
C ILE A 14 -10.63 -24.91 -21.21
N ILE A 15 -11.41 -25.98 -20.99
CA ILE A 15 -11.00 -27.40 -21.18
C ILE A 15 -12.27 -28.23 -21.01
N ALA A 16 -12.72 -28.89 -22.09
CA ALA A 16 -13.56 -30.07 -22.05
C ALA A 16 -13.58 -30.70 -23.45
N SER A 17 -12.54 -31.44 -23.79
CA SER A 17 -12.64 -32.45 -24.84
C SER A 17 -12.93 -33.78 -24.15
N ILE A 18 -14.15 -34.25 -24.35
CA ILE A 18 -14.70 -35.51 -23.89
C ILE A 18 -14.26 -36.57 -24.89
N ASP A 19 -13.52 -37.59 -24.44
CA ASP A 19 -13.30 -38.81 -25.22
C ASP A 19 -14.62 -39.61 -25.24
N ALA A 20 -15.29 -39.59 -26.40
CA ALA A 20 -16.38 -40.49 -26.69
C ALA A 20 -15.79 -41.82 -27.15
N ILE A 21 -15.86 -42.79 -26.24
CA ILE A 21 -15.69 -44.22 -26.47
C ILE A 21 -16.78 -44.67 -27.45
N THR A 22 -16.40 -45.28 -28.57
CA THR A 22 -17.28 -46.17 -29.32
C THR A 22 -16.52 -47.46 -29.59
N GLU A 23 -17.06 -48.53 -29.03
CA GLU A 23 -16.57 -49.89 -29.09
C GLU A 23 -16.64 -50.45 -30.52
N HIS A 24 -15.63 -51.22 -30.90
CA HIS A 24 -15.81 -52.31 -31.85
C HIS A 24 -15.05 -53.53 -31.32
N GLU A 25 -15.82 -54.46 -30.75
CA GLU A 25 -15.41 -55.83 -30.46
C GLU A 25 -15.02 -56.54 -31.78
N LEU A 26 -13.88 -57.21 -31.80
CA LEU A 26 -13.75 -58.53 -32.40
C LEU A 26 -12.81 -59.36 -31.52
N THR A 27 -13.45 -60.29 -30.83
CA THR A 27 -12.94 -61.43 -30.08
C THR A 27 -12.04 -62.31 -30.96
N LEU A 28 -10.94 -62.83 -30.39
CA LEU A 28 -10.58 -64.25 -30.51
C LEU A 28 -9.52 -64.62 -29.45
N THR A 29 -9.91 -65.60 -28.66
CA THR A 29 -9.21 -66.35 -27.62
C THR A 29 -7.96 -67.06 -28.13
N SER A 30 -6.97 -67.30 -27.24
CA SER A 30 -6.49 -68.66 -26.87
C SER A 30 -5.00 -68.75 -26.46
N THR A 31 -4.81 -69.11 -25.18
CA THR A 31 -3.84 -70.10 -24.63
C THR A 31 -2.33 -69.82 -24.40
N THR A 32 -1.93 -70.00 -23.11
CA THR A 32 -0.76 -70.72 -22.54
C THR A 32 0.69 -70.26 -22.70
N THR A 33 1.28 -69.85 -21.55
CA THR A 33 2.49 -70.34 -20.86
C THR A 33 3.71 -70.89 -21.65
N SER A 34 4.83 -70.11 -21.63
CA SER A 34 6.27 -70.39 -21.27
C SER A 34 6.91 -71.80 -21.40
N PRO A 35 8.25 -72.02 -21.30
CA PRO A 35 9.50 -71.22 -21.50
C PRO A 35 10.58 -71.96 -22.36
N ASN A 36 11.72 -71.31 -22.70
CA ASN A 36 13.13 -71.81 -22.54
C ASN A 36 14.19 -71.11 -23.43
N HIS A 37 15.31 -70.80 -22.79
CA HIS A 37 16.61 -70.21 -23.21
C HIS A 37 17.59 -71.24 -23.88
N PRO A 38 18.92 -71.00 -24.11
CA PRO A 38 19.73 -69.82 -24.50
C PRO A 38 20.82 -70.14 -25.60
N ILE A 39 21.68 -69.16 -25.99
CA ILE A 39 23.19 -69.19 -25.95
C ILE A 39 23.85 -68.12 -26.87
N VAL A 40 24.56 -67.16 -26.22
CA VAL A 40 25.92 -66.57 -26.44
C VAL A 40 26.31 -66.01 -27.84
N SER A 41 26.76 -64.75 -28.01
CA SER A 41 28.13 -64.29 -27.70
C SER A 41 28.32 -62.74 -27.58
N ALA A 42 29.38 -62.37 -26.84
CA ALA A 42 29.77 -61.04 -26.32
C ALA A 42 30.41 -60.08 -27.36
N ILE A 43 30.56 -58.76 -27.09
CA ILE A 43 31.75 -58.05 -26.52
C ILE A 43 31.35 -56.56 -26.24
N THR A 44 31.42 -56.05 -24.99
CA THR A 44 32.41 -55.08 -24.38
C THR A 44 32.64 -53.77 -25.19
N THR A 45 32.64 -52.51 -24.70
CA THR A 45 33.23 -51.87 -23.51
C THR A 45 32.76 -50.38 -23.42
N LYS A 46 32.68 -49.81 -22.22
CA LYS A 46 32.48 -48.36 -21.96
C LYS A 46 33.78 -47.54 -22.07
N ARG A 47 33.67 -46.24 -22.43
CA ARG A 47 34.39 -45.06 -21.86
C ARG A 47 35.34 -44.23 -22.78
N PHE A 48 34.95 -42.95 -22.99
CA PHE A 48 35.71 -41.67 -23.10
C PHE A 48 36.64 -41.31 -24.30
N LEU A 49 36.41 -40.15 -24.96
CA LEU A 49 37.16 -38.86 -24.82
C LEU A 49 36.77 -37.75 -25.86
N ARG A 50 36.46 -36.55 -25.33
CA ARG A 50 36.92 -35.18 -25.68
C ARG A 50 36.63 -34.46 -27.04
N THR A 51 35.88 -33.34 -26.89
CA THR A 51 35.97 -31.96 -27.47
C THR A 51 36.12 -31.66 -28.96
N THR A 52 35.27 -30.73 -29.44
CA THR A 52 35.69 -29.63 -30.33
C THR A 52 35.02 -28.32 -29.89
N LYS A 53 35.88 -27.30 -29.76
CA LYS A 53 35.71 -25.88 -29.37
C LYS A 53 35.17 -25.12 -30.59
N THR A 54 34.20 -24.21 -30.52
CA THR A 54 34.34 -22.73 -30.41
C THR A 54 33.05 -22.18 -31.05
N GLN A 55 32.18 -21.44 -30.38
CA GLN A 55 32.26 -19.98 -30.25
C GLN A 55 31.77 -19.53 -28.87
N VAL A 56 32.69 -18.87 -28.18
CA VAL A 56 32.53 -18.19 -26.90
C VAL A 56 32.24 -16.73 -27.22
N ALA A 57 31.09 -16.22 -26.79
CA ALA A 57 30.89 -14.80 -26.54
C ALA A 57 30.64 -14.64 -25.03
N ASN A 58 31.77 -14.49 -24.33
CA ASN A 58 32.01 -13.92 -23.01
C ASN A 58 30.78 -13.68 -22.10
N LEU A 59 30.60 -14.62 -21.17
CA LEU A 59 30.08 -14.34 -19.84
C LEU A 59 31.29 -14.14 -18.91
N ALA A 60 31.66 -12.87 -18.68
CA ALA A 60 32.47 -12.47 -17.53
C ALA A 60 32.34 -10.97 -17.26
N ASP A 61 31.86 -10.69 -16.05
CA ASP A 61 32.29 -9.60 -15.17
C ASP A 61 32.11 -8.15 -15.66
N THR A 62 31.03 -7.52 -15.19
CA THR A 62 31.13 -6.15 -14.69
C THR A 62 30.56 -6.13 -13.29
N ARG A 63 31.42 -6.51 -12.35
CA ARG A 63 31.52 -5.90 -11.02
C ARG A 63 31.08 -4.43 -11.04
N ASP A 64 30.32 -4.12 -10.00
CA ASP A 64 30.38 -2.86 -9.28
C ASP A 64 29.74 -1.64 -9.95
N SER A 65 28.45 -1.46 -9.67
CA SER A 65 28.02 -0.17 -9.15
C SER A 65 27.33 -0.44 -7.81
N SER A 66 28.16 -0.45 -6.77
CA SER A 66 27.85 0.09 -5.46
C SER A 66 26.85 1.23 -5.58
N ASN A 67 25.59 0.91 -5.32
CA ASN A 67 24.76 1.78 -4.53
C ASN A 67 24.64 1.10 -3.17
N ASN A 68 25.75 1.17 -2.41
CA ASN A 68 25.65 1.57 -1.02
C ASN A 68 24.86 2.89 -1.00
N GLU A 69 23.53 2.81 -1.13
CA GLU A 69 22.72 3.84 -0.52
C GLU A 69 22.91 3.60 0.96
N ASP A 70 23.85 4.37 1.49
CA ASP A 70 24.03 4.63 2.89
C ASP A 70 22.69 4.46 3.58
N ARG A 71 22.62 3.43 4.41
CA ARG A 71 21.56 3.28 5.39
C ARG A 71 21.71 4.44 6.35
N VAL A 72 21.30 5.63 5.92
CA VAL A 72 20.79 6.65 6.81
C VAL A 72 19.54 6.01 7.37
N ASN A 73 19.72 5.35 8.51
CA ASN A 73 18.65 5.15 9.47
C ASN A 73 18.16 6.57 9.82
N VAL A 74 17.28 7.12 8.98
CA VAL A 74 16.61 8.39 9.25
C VAL A 74 15.68 8.08 10.42
N GLN A 75 16.25 8.26 11.61
CA GLN A 75 15.59 8.12 12.88
C GLN A 75 14.50 9.19 12.97
N GLY A 76 13.33 8.92 12.38
CA GLY A 76 12.23 9.89 12.31
C GLY A 76 11.15 9.67 11.25
N VAL A 77 11.24 8.66 10.38
CA VAL A 77 10.21 8.43 9.35
C VAL A 77 9.01 7.68 9.93
N SER A 78 7.79 8.08 9.56
CA SER A 78 6.58 7.38 10.00
C SER A 78 6.47 5.97 9.41
N LYS A 79 5.80 5.06 10.14
CA LYS A 79 5.55 3.67 9.69
C LYS A 79 4.95 3.60 8.29
N LEU A 80 4.08 4.55 7.96
CA LEU A 80 3.37 4.59 6.68
C LEU A 80 4.30 4.97 5.51
N ALA A 81 5.27 5.85 5.76
CA ALA A 81 6.30 6.17 4.79
C ALA A 81 7.30 5.01 4.62
N ASP A 82 7.66 4.28 5.67
CA ASP A 82 8.43 3.04 5.53
C ASP A 82 7.67 1.99 4.70
N LEU A 83 6.36 1.88 4.92
CA LEU A 83 5.46 1.01 4.19
C LEU A 83 5.36 1.38 2.70
N ASP A 84 5.41 2.67 2.36
CA ASP A 84 5.49 3.18 0.98
C ASP A 84 6.87 2.92 0.36
N LYS A 85 7.96 3.19 1.09
CA LYS A 85 9.33 2.92 0.64
C LYS A 85 9.54 1.44 0.32
N ALA A 86 9.02 0.55 1.18
CA ALA A 86 9.07 -0.90 0.98
C ALA A 86 8.13 -1.42 -0.13
N THR A 87 7.31 -0.57 -0.75
CA THR A 87 6.40 -0.98 -1.81
C THR A 87 7.15 -1.05 -3.16
N TRP A 88 7.17 -2.25 -3.76
CA TRP A 88 7.84 -2.52 -5.03
C TRP A 88 7.36 -1.60 -6.17
N LYS A 89 8.27 -1.19 -7.08
CA LYS A 89 8.01 -0.18 -8.13
C LYS A 89 6.82 -0.54 -9.02
N LEU A 90 6.75 -1.79 -9.47
CA LEU A 90 5.66 -2.26 -10.33
C LEU A 90 4.30 -2.27 -9.56
N ARG A 91 4.26 -2.37 -8.21
CA ARG A 91 3.02 -2.12 -7.44
C ARG A 91 2.59 -0.67 -7.51
N LYS A 92 3.57 0.24 -7.42
CA LYS A 92 3.28 1.67 -7.51
C LYS A 92 2.74 2.00 -8.90
N MET A 93 3.21 1.29 -9.93
CA MET A 93 2.65 1.36 -11.28
C MET A 93 1.22 0.81 -11.36
N ASP A 94 0.95 -0.36 -10.77
CA ASP A 94 -0.41 -0.91 -10.69
C ASP A 94 -1.38 0.05 -9.96
N MET A 95 -0.95 0.60 -8.82
CA MET A 95 -1.71 1.59 -8.06
C MET A 95 -1.96 2.87 -8.87
N TYR A 96 -0.96 3.34 -9.61
CA TYR A 96 -1.09 4.49 -10.50
C TYR A 96 -2.14 4.26 -11.59
N LEU A 97 -2.05 3.14 -12.30
CA LEU A 97 -2.97 2.80 -13.38
C LEU A 97 -4.40 2.63 -12.85
N SER A 98 -4.55 1.96 -11.71
CA SER A 98 -5.84 1.80 -11.03
C SER A 98 -6.45 3.15 -10.65
N ASN A 99 -5.68 4.03 -10.00
CA ASN A 99 -6.15 5.36 -9.61
C ASN A 99 -6.57 6.19 -10.82
N LYS A 100 -5.78 6.18 -11.90
CA LYS A 100 -6.12 6.88 -13.14
C LYS A 100 -7.41 6.35 -13.76
N GLY A 101 -7.60 5.03 -13.75
CA GLY A 101 -8.83 4.38 -14.19
C GLY A 101 -10.05 4.83 -13.39
N TRP A 102 -10.00 4.73 -12.06
CA TRP A 102 -11.11 5.13 -11.18
C TRP A 102 -11.46 6.61 -11.29
N VAL A 103 -10.45 7.49 -11.40
CA VAL A 103 -10.69 8.93 -11.60
C VAL A 103 -11.37 9.18 -12.95
N LYS A 104 -10.92 8.53 -14.03
CA LYS A 104 -11.54 8.66 -15.36
C LYS A 104 -12.98 8.16 -15.39
N MET A 105 -13.27 7.09 -14.65
CA MET A 105 -14.64 6.56 -14.51
C MET A 105 -15.51 7.39 -13.56
N GLY A 106 -14.93 8.38 -12.86
CA GLY A 106 -15.67 9.20 -11.92
C GLY A 106 -16.18 8.43 -10.71
N GLU A 107 -15.46 7.38 -10.30
CA GLU A 107 -15.85 6.54 -9.17
C GLU A 107 -16.14 7.37 -7.92
N ASP A 108 -17.07 6.94 -7.07
CA ASP A 108 -17.37 7.70 -5.86
C ASP A 108 -16.24 7.50 -4.79
N PRO A 109 -15.70 8.59 -4.21
CA PRO A 109 -14.63 8.49 -3.23
C PRO A 109 -14.99 7.68 -1.97
N LEU A 110 -16.26 7.70 -1.55
CA LEU A 110 -16.72 6.90 -0.41
C LEU A 110 -16.84 5.43 -0.79
N TRP A 111 -17.34 5.12 -1.98
CA TRP A 111 -17.36 3.76 -2.49
C TRP A 111 -15.95 3.16 -2.52
N LEU A 112 -14.95 3.89 -3.05
CA LEU A 112 -13.57 3.39 -3.12
C LEU A 112 -12.95 3.21 -1.73
N PHE A 113 -13.31 4.08 -0.77
CA PHE A 113 -12.90 3.93 0.64
C PHE A 113 -13.38 2.60 1.24
N LYS A 114 -14.65 2.25 0.99
CA LYS A 114 -15.27 0.99 1.43
C LYS A 114 -14.75 -0.21 0.66
N TYR A 115 -14.46 -0.05 -0.64
CA TYR A 115 -13.84 -1.08 -1.46
C TYR A 115 -12.47 -1.49 -0.87
N PHE A 116 -11.71 -0.53 -0.36
CA PHE A 116 -10.46 -0.78 0.38
C PHE A 116 -10.63 -1.26 1.82
N ARG A 117 -11.87 -1.47 2.30
CA ARG A 117 -12.18 -1.88 3.67
C ARG A 117 -11.61 -0.92 4.72
N LEU A 118 -11.53 0.36 4.40
CA LEU A 118 -11.04 1.39 5.31
C LEU A 118 -12.13 1.84 6.31
N ASP A 119 -13.40 1.64 5.97
CA ASP A 119 -14.58 1.83 6.83
C ASP A 119 -14.61 0.93 8.07
N ARG A 120 -13.79 -0.13 8.08
CA ARG A 120 -13.68 -1.09 9.18
C ARG A 120 -12.26 -1.16 9.73
N ALA A 121 -11.44 -0.14 9.46
CA ALA A 121 -10.04 -0.15 9.86
C ALA A 121 -9.85 0.21 11.34
N GLY A 122 -10.73 1.06 11.89
CA GLY A 122 -10.60 1.59 13.24
C GLY A 122 -9.21 2.17 13.49
N GLU A 123 -8.68 1.89 14.68
CA GLU A 123 -7.35 2.29 15.14
C GLU A 123 -6.17 1.71 14.34
N LYS A 124 -6.43 0.80 13.38
CA LYS A 124 -5.41 0.17 12.53
C LYS A 124 -5.37 0.77 11.11
N ILE A 125 -5.99 1.92 10.88
CA ILE A 125 -6.08 2.55 9.55
C ILE A 125 -4.71 2.87 8.92
N ASP A 126 -3.72 3.25 9.74
CA ASP A 126 -2.34 3.53 9.35
C ASP A 126 -1.47 2.27 9.17
N GLU A 127 -2.00 1.08 9.49
CA GLU A 127 -1.34 -0.19 9.16
C GLU A 127 -1.72 -0.66 7.74
N LYS A 128 -2.77 -0.08 7.15
CA LYS A 128 -3.29 -0.48 5.84
C LYS A 128 -2.68 0.36 4.72
N LYS A 129 -1.82 -0.24 3.89
CA LYS A 129 -1.27 0.38 2.63
C LYS A 129 -2.33 1.05 1.75
N ARG A 130 -3.57 0.56 1.78
CA ARG A 130 -4.68 1.09 0.99
C ARG A 130 -5.06 2.53 1.36
N ILE A 131 -4.75 3.02 2.57
CA ILE A 131 -5.01 4.43 2.92
C ILE A 131 -4.17 5.37 2.06
N ILE A 132 -2.92 5.01 1.78
CA ILE A 132 -2.03 5.76 0.87
C ILE A 132 -2.63 5.79 -0.54
N GLN A 133 -3.13 4.65 -1.01
CA GLN A 133 -3.77 4.55 -2.33
C GLN A 133 -5.02 5.43 -2.43
N TRP A 134 -5.86 5.43 -1.38
CA TRP A 134 -7.05 6.26 -1.32
C TRP A 134 -6.73 7.76 -1.29
N PHE A 135 -5.74 8.18 -0.49
CA PHE A 135 -5.27 9.56 -0.47
C PHE A 135 -4.72 9.98 -1.84
N TRP A 136 -3.96 9.11 -2.50
CA TRP A 136 -3.49 9.38 -3.85
C TRP A 136 -4.66 9.54 -4.81
N TYR A 137 -5.63 8.63 -4.78
CA TYR A 137 -6.83 8.74 -5.60
C TYR A 137 -7.57 10.07 -5.33
N ALA A 138 -7.75 10.47 -4.08
CA ALA A 138 -8.43 11.72 -3.72
C ALA A 138 -7.67 12.95 -4.23
N THR A 139 -6.33 12.93 -4.21
CA THR A 139 -5.48 13.96 -4.82
C THR A 139 -5.74 14.06 -6.33
N GLU A 140 -5.70 12.94 -7.05
CA GLU A 140 -5.92 12.91 -8.51
C GLU A 140 -7.37 13.27 -8.88
N TYR A 141 -8.34 12.84 -8.08
CA TYR A 141 -9.75 13.17 -8.24
C TYR A 141 -9.97 14.68 -8.12
N ARG A 142 -9.35 15.32 -7.13
CA ARG A 142 -9.38 16.78 -6.98
C ARG A 142 -8.67 17.50 -8.12
N ALA A 143 -7.53 16.98 -8.59
CA ALA A 143 -6.80 17.56 -9.70
C ALA A 143 -7.60 17.50 -11.01
N THR A 144 -8.36 16.42 -11.22
CA THR A 144 -9.14 16.20 -12.46
C THR A 144 -10.49 16.90 -12.43
N ASN A 145 -11.24 16.75 -11.33
CA ASN A 145 -12.62 17.23 -11.24
C ASN A 145 -12.75 18.60 -10.56
N GLY A 146 -11.79 18.95 -9.70
CA GLY A 146 -11.79 20.15 -8.89
C GLY A 146 -12.27 19.92 -7.45
N ILE A 147 -11.81 20.79 -6.53
CA ILE A 147 -12.08 20.70 -5.08
C ILE A 147 -13.59 20.72 -4.76
N ARG A 148 -14.41 21.39 -5.57
CA ARG A 148 -15.86 21.49 -5.36
C ARG A 148 -16.55 20.12 -5.28
N TRP A 149 -16.04 19.11 -6.00
CA TRP A 149 -16.62 17.76 -6.05
C TRP A 149 -16.18 16.87 -4.88
N LEU A 150 -15.03 17.17 -4.29
CA LEU A 150 -14.51 16.48 -3.12
C LEU A 150 -13.95 17.51 -2.12
N PRO A 151 -14.82 18.31 -1.46
CA PRO A 151 -14.39 19.36 -0.53
C PRO A 151 -13.80 18.76 0.75
N ASP A 152 -13.06 19.56 1.51
CA ASP A 152 -12.34 19.09 2.71
C ASP A 152 -13.25 18.40 3.73
N ARG A 153 -14.41 19.01 4.01
CA ARG A 153 -15.45 18.40 4.86
C ARG A 153 -15.89 17.01 4.42
N LYS A 154 -15.95 16.76 3.10
CA LYS A 154 -16.38 15.47 2.54
C LYS A 154 -15.29 14.43 2.75
N ILE A 155 -14.02 14.78 2.51
CA ILE A 155 -12.89 13.89 2.81
C ILE A 155 -12.85 13.56 4.30
N TYR A 156 -12.97 14.56 5.16
CA TYR A 156 -12.99 14.38 6.61
C TYR A 156 -14.14 13.46 7.05
N SER A 157 -15.34 13.68 6.52
CA SER A 157 -16.50 12.82 6.79
C SER A 157 -16.30 11.37 6.33
N ILE A 158 -15.68 11.14 5.17
CA ILE A 158 -15.37 9.78 4.70
C ILE A 158 -14.36 9.11 5.63
N LEU A 159 -13.31 9.82 6.02
CA LEU A 159 -12.29 9.30 6.95
C LEU A 159 -12.88 8.98 8.33
N GLY A 160 -13.84 9.79 8.80
CA GLY A 160 -14.58 9.52 10.02
C GLY A 160 -15.38 8.21 10.00
N GLN A 161 -15.72 7.68 8.82
CA GLN A 161 -16.37 6.36 8.70
C GLN A 161 -15.42 5.20 8.97
N SER A 162 -14.13 5.43 9.17
CA SER A 162 -13.17 4.38 9.51
C SER A 162 -13.37 3.78 10.91
N GLY A 163 -14.03 4.51 11.81
CA GLY A 163 -14.07 4.19 13.24
C GLY A 163 -12.77 4.49 13.99
N ALA A 164 -11.83 5.20 13.36
CA ALA A 164 -10.62 5.70 14.04
C ALA A 164 -10.96 6.90 14.92
N SER A 165 -10.29 7.01 16.08
CA SER A 165 -10.38 8.18 16.94
C SER A 165 -9.81 9.45 16.27
N GLU A 166 -10.22 10.61 16.77
CA GLU A 166 -9.69 11.91 16.36
C GLU A 166 -8.16 12.00 16.47
N ALA A 167 -7.61 11.48 17.58
CA ALA A 167 -6.18 11.39 17.80
C ALA A 167 -5.48 10.53 16.74
N LYS A 168 -6.14 9.43 16.36
CA LYS A 168 -5.60 8.53 15.34
C LYS A 168 -5.59 9.15 13.96
N LEU A 169 -6.65 9.86 13.58
CA LEU A 169 -6.69 10.60 12.32
C LEU A 169 -5.59 11.67 12.26
N ALA A 170 -5.33 12.35 13.37
CA ALA A 170 -4.24 13.33 13.44
C ALA A 170 -2.87 12.71 13.20
N VAL A 171 -2.59 11.58 13.83
CA VAL A 171 -1.33 10.83 13.61
C VAL A 171 -1.24 10.27 12.19
N LEU A 172 -2.37 9.85 11.61
CA LEU A 172 -2.44 9.37 10.23
C LEU A 172 -2.06 10.49 9.24
N PHE A 173 -2.62 11.68 9.40
CA PHE A 173 -2.30 12.82 8.54
C PHE A 173 -0.83 13.21 8.67
N GLU A 174 -0.31 13.28 9.89
CA GLU A 174 1.11 13.52 10.11
C GLU A 174 1.98 12.49 9.38
N SER A 175 1.64 11.21 9.48
CA SER A 175 2.38 10.13 8.81
C SER A 175 2.30 10.22 7.28
N LEU A 176 1.16 10.65 6.73
CA LEU A 176 1.00 10.80 5.27
C LEU A 176 1.79 11.99 4.72
N ARG A 177 2.19 12.98 5.54
CA ARG A 177 3.02 14.12 5.10
C ARG A 177 4.42 13.70 4.66
N ASP A 178 4.91 12.57 5.19
CA ASP A 178 6.21 11.99 4.81
C ASP A 178 6.19 11.36 3.42
N ILE A 179 5.03 11.22 2.77
CA ILE A 179 4.87 10.61 1.47
C ILE A 179 4.65 11.72 0.43
N PRO A 180 5.64 12.08 -0.40
CA PRO A 180 5.60 13.27 -1.25
C PRO A 180 4.34 13.40 -2.10
N ARG A 181 3.85 12.27 -2.60
CA ARG A 181 2.68 12.19 -3.50
C ARG A 181 1.35 12.54 -2.84
N VAL A 182 1.19 12.28 -1.54
CA VAL A 182 -0.05 12.52 -0.80
C VAL A 182 0.10 13.63 0.24
N LYS A 183 1.31 14.17 0.39
CA LYS A 183 1.68 15.21 1.35
C LYS A 183 0.74 16.41 1.31
N ALA A 184 0.47 16.98 0.12
CA ALA A 184 -0.37 18.18 0.02
C ALA A 184 -1.79 17.95 0.56
N LEU A 185 -2.38 16.79 0.27
CA LEU A 185 -3.70 16.45 0.78
C LEU A 185 -3.66 16.17 2.29
N ALA A 186 -2.62 15.48 2.78
CA ALA A 186 -2.43 15.23 4.20
C ALA A 186 -2.29 16.54 5.00
N GLU A 187 -1.51 17.50 4.51
CA GLU A 187 -1.38 18.83 5.12
C GLU A 187 -2.71 19.59 5.12
N THR A 188 -3.49 19.47 4.05
CA THR A 188 -4.83 20.08 3.97
C THR A 188 -5.76 19.48 5.03
N MET A 189 -5.76 18.16 5.20
CA MET A 189 -6.58 17.49 6.21
C MET A 189 -6.12 17.80 7.63
N GLN A 190 -4.81 17.87 7.88
CA GLN A 190 -4.27 18.27 9.18
C GLN A 190 -4.69 19.69 9.56
N LYS A 191 -4.59 20.65 8.62
CA LYS A 191 -5.06 22.03 8.84
C LYS A 191 -6.56 22.10 9.08
N TYR A 192 -7.34 21.34 8.30
CA TYR A 192 -8.79 21.26 8.48
C TYR A 192 -9.15 20.74 9.88
N GLN A 193 -8.47 19.68 10.35
CA GLN A 193 -8.64 19.15 11.70
C GLN A 193 -8.27 20.17 12.78
N PHE A 194 -7.16 20.89 12.62
CA PHE A 194 -6.77 21.94 13.56
C PHE A 194 -7.77 23.09 13.62
N GLN A 195 -8.35 23.47 12.48
CA GLN A 195 -9.41 24.47 12.44
C GLN A 195 -10.65 23.99 13.19
N LEU A 196 -11.06 22.73 13.00
CA LEU A 196 -12.17 22.14 13.77
C LEU A 196 -11.90 22.16 15.28
N TRP A 197 -10.70 21.74 15.71
CA TRP A 197 -10.35 21.75 17.12
C TRP A 197 -10.37 23.17 17.70
N LYS A 198 -9.85 24.15 16.95
CA LYS A 198 -9.91 25.57 17.33
C LYS A 198 -11.36 26.05 17.47
N ASP A 199 -12.22 25.75 16.50
CA ASP A 199 -13.62 26.17 16.51
C ASP A 199 -14.42 25.50 17.64
N GLN A 200 -13.99 24.31 18.07
CA GLN A 200 -14.51 23.61 19.25
C GLN A 200 -13.95 24.12 20.59
N GLY A 201 -13.06 25.12 20.57
CA GLY A 201 -12.47 25.70 21.77
C GLY A 201 -11.34 24.87 22.39
N HIS A 202 -10.78 23.90 21.65
CA HIS A 202 -9.62 23.16 22.12
C HIS A 202 -8.38 24.06 22.22
N ASN A 203 -7.64 23.90 23.31
CA ASN A 203 -6.32 24.49 23.54
C ASN A 203 -5.24 23.39 23.56
N PRO A 204 -3.94 23.73 23.57
CA PRO A 204 -2.86 22.74 23.55
C PRO A 204 -2.95 21.69 24.67
N ILE A 205 -3.42 22.06 25.86
CA ILE A 205 -3.58 21.13 26.99
C ILE A 205 -4.67 20.09 26.69
N THR A 206 -5.82 20.55 26.16
CA THR A 206 -6.91 19.63 25.80
C THR A 206 -6.54 18.71 24.64
N VAL A 207 -5.78 19.20 23.64
CA VAL A 207 -5.30 18.38 22.53
C VAL A 207 -4.24 17.39 23.00
N ALA A 208 -3.34 17.77 23.91
CA ALA A 208 -2.39 16.83 24.50
C ALA A 208 -3.11 15.67 25.19
N LYS A 209 -4.17 15.97 25.95
CA LYS A 209 -5.03 14.94 26.57
C LYS A 209 -5.74 14.08 25.52
N LEU A 210 -6.30 14.69 24.47
CA LEU A 210 -6.95 13.98 23.36
C LEU A 210 -6.00 13.01 22.65
N LEU A 211 -4.74 13.41 22.46
CA LEU A 211 -3.68 12.58 21.88
C LEU A 211 -3.14 11.51 22.85
N GLY A 212 -3.59 11.49 24.10
CA GLY A 212 -3.08 10.56 25.12
C GLY A 212 -1.60 10.82 25.47
N ILE A 213 -1.18 12.08 25.45
CA ILE A 213 0.13 12.51 25.93
C ILE A 213 0.01 12.74 27.44
N SER A 214 0.63 11.89 28.24
CA SER A 214 0.67 12.05 29.69
C SER A 214 1.58 13.20 30.10
N ASN A 215 1.15 14.05 31.03
CA ASN A 215 1.95 15.14 31.62
C ASN A 215 3.17 14.66 32.43
N HIS A 216 3.30 13.34 32.65
CA HIS A 216 4.30 12.73 33.52
C HIS A 216 5.02 11.61 32.78
N GLY A 217 6.02 11.94 31.98
CA GLY A 217 6.86 10.92 31.36
C GLY A 217 8.12 11.51 30.76
N PRO A 218 9.30 10.90 30.97
CA PRO A 218 10.50 11.31 30.26
C PRO A 218 10.26 11.20 28.75
N LEU A 219 10.72 12.20 28.01
CA LEU A 219 10.73 12.21 26.54
C LEU A 219 11.34 10.89 26.07
N LYS A 220 10.52 9.99 25.53
CA LYS A 220 11.04 8.76 24.93
C LYS A 220 11.91 9.18 23.75
N THR A 221 13.11 8.61 23.64
CA THR A 221 14.10 8.85 22.57
C THR A 221 13.63 8.48 21.16
N LYS A 222 12.39 8.01 21.01
CA LYS A 222 11.77 7.59 19.76
C LYS A 222 10.78 8.66 19.30
N PHE A 223 10.89 9.07 18.03
CA PHE A 223 9.93 9.97 17.39
C PHE A 223 8.49 9.48 17.62
N ASP A 224 7.70 10.31 18.30
CA ASP A 224 6.28 10.07 18.54
C ASP A 224 5.49 11.17 17.82
N PRO A 225 4.77 10.85 16.73
CA PRO A 225 4.09 11.83 15.89
C PRO A 225 3.05 12.65 16.66
N ARG A 226 2.58 12.18 17.82
CA ARG A 226 1.62 12.90 18.66
C ARG A 226 2.19 14.22 19.19
N TYR A 227 3.46 14.24 19.59
CA TYR A 227 4.10 15.48 20.03
C TYR A 227 4.25 16.45 18.86
N LYS A 228 4.52 15.94 17.66
CA LYS A 228 4.62 16.76 16.46
C LYS A 228 3.27 17.39 16.08
N VAL A 229 2.20 16.61 16.13
CA VAL A 229 0.82 17.10 15.96
C VAL A 229 0.49 18.18 16.99
N LEU A 230 0.82 17.97 18.26
CA LEU A 230 0.59 18.94 19.33
C LEU A 230 1.37 20.25 19.12
N GLU A 231 2.64 20.14 18.71
CA GLU A 231 3.49 21.28 18.38
C GLU A 231 2.91 22.09 17.22
N ASP A 232 2.54 21.41 16.13
CA ASP A 232 2.00 22.06 14.93
C ASP A 232 0.62 22.67 15.19
N PHE A 233 -0.23 22.05 16.02
CA PHE A 233 -1.49 22.63 16.48
C PHE A 233 -1.26 23.91 17.31
N SER A 234 -0.29 23.88 18.24
CA SER A 234 0.06 25.05 19.05
C SER A 234 0.53 26.20 18.16
N LYS A 235 1.40 25.92 17.19
CA LYS A 235 1.83 26.90 16.19
C LYS A 235 0.64 27.43 15.38
N PHE A 236 -0.25 26.56 14.93
CA PHE A 236 -1.45 26.96 14.18
C PHE A 236 -2.35 27.94 14.97
N LEU A 237 -2.53 27.71 16.27
CA LEU A 237 -3.30 28.60 17.14
C LEU A 237 -2.63 29.98 17.30
N PHE A 238 -1.32 30.01 17.50
CA PHE A 238 -0.60 31.24 17.86
C PHE A 238 0.01 31.99 16.67
N SER A 239 0.12 31.39 15.49
CA SER A 239 0.62 32.05 14.26
C SER A 239 -0.25 33.24 13.81
N GLY A 240 -1.51 33.33 14.26
CA GLY A 240 -2.37 34.50 14.03
C GLY A 240 -2.21 35.64 15.05
N ASN A 241 -1.51 35.40 16.17
CA ASN A 241 -1.37 36.34 17.30
C ASN A 241 0.01 37.04 17.33
N GLY A 242 0.67 37.17 16.18
CA GLY A 242 2.02 37.70 16.00
C GLY A 242 2.28 39.16 16.39
N ASN A 243 1.44 39.76 17.25
CA ASN A 243 1.74 40.97 18.02
C ASN A 243 1.28 40.75 19.47
N LYS A 244 2.11 40.05 20.27
CA LYS A 244 2.26 40.11 21.75
C LYS A 244 2.57 38.73 22.34
N LEU A 245 3.77 38.22 22.10
CA LEU A 245 4.49 37.44 23.11
C LEU A 245 5.92 37.97 23.21
N LYS A 246 6.02 39.24 23.65
CA LYS A 246 7.23 39.74 24.30
C LYS A 246 7.12 39.40 25.79
N ARG A 247 8.11 38.66 26.29
CA ARG A 247 8.55 38.49 27.68
C ARG A 247 7.60 37.79 28.67
N SER A 248 8.03 36.60 29.10
CA SER A 248 8.52 36.34 30.47
C SER A 248 9.20 34.96 30.40
N THR A 249 10.54 34.83 30.40
CA THR A 249 11.53 35.18 31.43
C THR A 249 11.29 34.44 32.75
N THR A 250 12.12 33.41 32.95
CA THR A 250 12.66 32.89 34.22
C THR A 250 11.65 32.35 35.24
N MET A 251 11.65 31.02 35.43
CA MET A 251 11.46 30.44 36.75
C MET A 251 12.78 29.81 37.19
N ARG A 252 13.30 30.36 38.29
CA ARG A 252 14.24 29.72 39.19
C ARG A 252 13.41 29.05 40.28
#